data_AF-A0A5R2N2V6-F1
#
_entry.id   AF-A0A5R2N2V6-F1
#
_cell.length_a   1.000
_cell.length_b   1.000
_cell.length_c   1.000
_cell.angle_alpha   90.00
_cell.angle_beta   90.00
_cell.angle_gamma   90.00
#
_symmetry.space_group_name_H-M   'P 1'
#
loop_
_entity.id
_entity.type
_entity.pdbx_description
1 polymer ?
#
loop_
_entity_poly.entity_id
_entity_poly.type
_entity_poly.pdbx_seq_one_letter_code
_entity_poly.pdbx_strand_id
1 'polypeptide(L)'
;AASSQATFDWVNWAFGTWLGRLILFGYTWALMHHMLGGVRHLVWDTGAGLEKPTASKIAWATLAGSVLLTLLIWIAGYMARGA
;
A
#
# COMPACT_ATOMS: atom_id res chain seq x y z
N ALA A 1 -4.26 19.02 8.86
CA ALA A 1 -5.01 20.30 8.77
C ALA A 1 -5.02 20.74 7.32
N ALA A 2 -6.20 20.93 6.71
CA ALA A 2 -6.29 21.62 5.42
C ALA A 2 -6.23 23.12 5.71
N SER A 3 -5.27 23.82 5.11
CA SER A 3 -4.97 25.22 5.44
C SER A 3 -6.11 26.19 5.04
N SER A 4 -6.97 25.80 4.07
CA SER A 4 -8.18 26.52 3.65
C SER A 4 -9.12 25.60 2.85
N GLN A 5 -10.39 26.00 2.66
CA GLN A 5 -11.34 25.30 1.77
C GLN A 5 -10.79 25.20 0.34
N ALA A 6 -10.24 26.29 -0.19
CA ALA A 6 -9.65 26.32 -1.52
C ALA A 6 -8.50 25.30 -1.68
N THR A 7 -7.68 25.13 -0.66
CA THR A 7 -6.61 24.11 -0.66
C THR A 7 -7.18 22.70 -0.67
N PHE A 8 -8.22 22.44 0.13
CA PHE A 8 -8.90 21.15 0.14
C PHE A 8 -9.50 20.81 -1.23
N ASP A 9 -10.23 21.74 -1.83
CA ASP A 9 -10.89 21.55 -3.13
C ASP A 9 -9.88 21.29 -4.24
N TRP A 10 -8.74 21.99 -4.24
CA TRP A 10 -7.67 21.77 -5.20
C TRP A 10 -7.06 20.36 -5.09
N VAL A 11 -6.75 19.90 -3.87
CA VAL A 11 -6.20 18.55 -3.64
C VAL A 11 -7.24 17.48 -4.01
N ASN A 12 -8.50 17.70 -3.63
CA ASN A 12 -9.60 16.81 -3.95
C ASN A 12 -9.80 16.67 -5.47
N TRP A 13 -9.72 17.78 -6.21
CA TRP A 13 -9.72 17.76 -7.67
C TRP A 13 -8.54 16.97 -8.22
N ALA A 14 -7.31 17.27 -7.78
CA ALA A 14 -6.08 16.63 -8.28
C ALA A 14 -6.12 15.10 -8.11
N PHE A 15 -6.47 14.63 -6.92
CA PHE A 15 -6.61 13.20 -6.61
C PHE A 15 -7.89 12.56 -7.15
N GLY A 16 -8.88 13.37 -7.57
CA GLY A 16 -10.08 12.92 -8.26
C GLY A 16 -9.83 12.47 -9.70
N THR A 17 -8.82 13.04 -10.36
CA THR A 17 -8.44 12.71 -11.75
C THR A 17 -7.95 11.27 -11.91
N TRP A 18 -8.02 10.72 -13.13
CA TRP A 18 -7.52 9.37 -13.40
C TRP A 18 -6.01 9.24 -13.11
N LEU A 19 -5.21 10.26 -13.44
CA LEU A 19 -3.77 10.29 -13.19
C LEU A 19 -3.47 10.40 -11.69
N GLY A 20 -4.19 11.27 -10.97
CA GLY A 20 -4.09 11.39 -9.52
C GLY A 20 -4.40 10.07 -8.82
N ARG A 21 -5.45 9.36 -9.27
CA ARG A 21 -5.79 8.01 -8.77
C ARG A 21 -4.69 6.99 -9.10
N LEU A 22 -4.11 7.01 -10.29
CA LEU A 22 -3.01 6.11 -10.65
C LEU A 22 -1.79 6.32 -9.74
N ILE A 23 -1.43 7.59 -9.49
CA ILE A 23 -0.34 7.94 -8.57
C ILE A 23 -0.65 7.45 -7.17
N LEU A 24 -1.86 7.71 -6.66
CA LEU A 24 -2.29 7.22 -5.34
C LEU A 24 -2.25 5.70 -5.27
N PHE A 25 -2.64 4.98 -6.34
CA PHE A 25 -2.61 3.52 -6.37
C PHE A 25 -1.18 3.02 -6.24
N GLY A 26 -0.27 3.53 -7.07
CA GLY A 26 1.15 3.21 -7.00
C GLY A 26 1.77 3.55 -5.64
N TYR A 27 1.42 4.70 -5.07
CA TYR A 27 1.88 5.11 -3.75
C TYR A 27 1.38 4.16 -2.64
N THR A 28 0.11 3.76 -2.67
CA THR A 28 -0.43 2.77 -1.73
C THR A 28 0.28 1.42 -1.85
N TRP A 29 0.58 0.96 -3.07
CA TRP A 29 1.31 -0.27 -3.28
C TRP A 29 2.75 -0.20 -2.78
N ALA A 30 3.46 0.90 -3.05
CA ALA A 30 4.81 1.14 -2.55
C ALA A 30 4.86 1.07 -1.01
N LEU A 31 3.89 1.71 -0.33
CA LEU A 31 3.78 1.66 1.13
C LEU A 31 3.48 0.24 1.66
N MET A 32 2.52 -0.48 1.05
CA MET A 32 2.18 -1.84 1.49
C MET A 32 3.33 -2.82 1.26
N HIS A 33 4.03 -2.69 0.13
CA HIS A 33 5.20 -3.51 -0.17
C HIS A 33 6.36 -3.20 0.79
N HIS A 34 6.62 -1.92 1.06
CA HIS A 34 7.64 -1.51 2.03
C HIS A 34 7.32 -2.01 3.44
N MET A 35 6.07 -1.86 3.90
CA MET A 35 5.62 -2.35 5.20
C MET A 35 5.81 -3.86 5.34
N LEU A 36 5.35 -4.66 4.37
CA LEU A 36 5.54 -6.12 4.41
C LEU A 36 7.01 -6.52 4.29
N GLY A 37 7.81 -5.73 3.56
CA GLY A 37 9.27 -5.84 3.56
C GLY A 37 9.85 -5.64 4.96
N GLY A 38 9.41 -4.59 5.67
CA GLY A 38 9.76 -4.33 7.07
C GLY A 38 9.38 -5.49 7.99
N VAL A 39 8.18 -6.04 7.87
CA VAL A 39 7.74 -7.23 8.64
C VAL A 39 8.66 -8.43 8.38
N ARG A 40 9.00 -8.69 7.12
CA ARG A 40 9.97 -9.74 6.77
C ARG A 40 11.33 -9.49 7.45
N HIS A 41 11.82 -8.25 7.45
CA HIS A 41 13.08 -7.92 8.13
C HIS A 41 12.98 -8.16 9.65
N LEU A 42 11.88 -7.75 10.29
CA LEU A 42 11.65 -8.04 11.71
C LEU A 42 11.63 -9.55 12.01
N VAL A 43 11.10 -10.39 11.11
CA VAL A 43 11.17 -11.85 11.25
C VAL A 43 12.61 -12.36 11.11
N TRP A 44 13.38 -11.81 10.19
CA TRP A 44 14.79 -12.18 10.01
C TRP A 44 15.65 -11.74 11.20
N ASP A 45 15.34 -10.62 11.84
CA ASP A 45 16.04 -10.13 13.03
C ASP A 45 15.93 -11.08 14.23
N THR A 46 14.90 -11.93 14.28
CA THR A 46 14.78 -12.99 15.31
C THR A 46 15.58 -14.25 14.97
N GLY A 47 16.31 -14.28 13.85
CA GLY A 47 17.00 -15.47 13.34
C GLY A 47 16.08 -16.47 12.62
N ALA A 48 14.81 -16.13 12.39
CA ALA A 48 13.85 -17.03 11.75
C ALA A 48 13.82 -16.87 10.21
N GLY A 49 13.43 -17.93 9.50
CA GLY A 49 13.13 -17.86 8.06
C GLY A 49 14.32 -17.57 7.14
N LEU A 50 15.55 -17.80 7.60
CA LEU A 50 16.80 -17.49 6.89
C LEU A 50 17.22 -18.57 5.87
N GLU A 51 16.68 -19.79 5.96
CA GLU A 51 16.97 -20.82 4.97
C GLU A 51 16.47 -20.41 3.59
N LYS A 52 17.28 -20.61 2.54
CA LYS A 52 17.01 -20.14 1.18
C LYS A 52 15.60 -20.48 0.68
N PRO A 53 15.08 -21.73 0.80
CA PRO A 53 13.73 -22.04 0.33
C PRO A 53 12.66 -21.23 1.08
N THR A 54 12.84 -21.02 2.37
CA THR A 54 11.91 -20.28 3.22
C THR A 54 11.99 -18.78 2.94
N ALA A 55 13.20 -18.22 2.84
CA ALA A 55 13.42 -16.82 2.48
C ALA A 55 12.81 -16.48 1.11
N SER A 56 12.95 -17.37 0.11
CA SER A 56 12.31 -17.21 -1.20
C SER A 56 10.78 -17.24 -1.10
N LYS A 57 10.20 -18.15 -0.32
CA LYS A 57 8.75 -18.19 -0.08
C LYS A 57 8.25 -16.90 0.57
N ILE A 58 8.96 -16.39 1.57
CA ILE A 58 8.60 -15.14 2.26
C ILE A 58 8.69 -13.97 1.27
N ALA A 59 9.71 -13.90 0.41
CA ALA A 59 9.82 -12.84 -0.60
C ALA A 59 8.64 -12.84 -1.59
N TRP A 60 8.23 -14.01 -2.09
CA TRP A 60 7.03 -14.14 -2.93
C TRP A 60 5.75 -13.77 -2.17
N ALA A 61 5.62 -14.19 -0.90
CA ALA A 61 4.50 -13.83 -0.05
C ALA A 61 4.43 -12.32 0.20
N THR A 62 5.56 -11.63 0.38
CA THR A 62 5.63 -10.16 0.50
C THR A 62 5.08 -9.46 -0.74
N LEU A 63 5.43 -9.94 -1.94
CA LEU A 63 4.93 -9.37 -3.20
C LEU A 63 3.42 -9.63 -3.39
N ALA A 64 2.99 -10.90 -3.26
CA ALA A 64 1.59 -11.26 -3.43
C ALA A 64 0.70 -10.58 -2.38
N GLY A 65 1.16 -10.56 -1.11
CA GLY A 65 0.49 -9.91 0.00
C GLY A 65 0.37 -8.40 -0.20
N SER A 66 1.39 -7.71 -0.73
CA SER A 66 1.30 -6.26 -0.94
C SER A 66 0.30 -5.90 -2.02
N VAL A 67 0.24 -6.69 -3.10
CA VAL A 67 -0.77 -6.53 -4.15
C VAL A 67 -2.18 -6.77 -3.58
N LEU A 68 -2.38 -7.88 -2.85
CA LEU A 68 -3.68 -8.20 -2.25
C LEU A 68 -4.17 -7.11 -1.30
N LEU A 69 -3.31 -6.64 -0.37
CA LEU A 69 -3.65 -5.56 0.55
C LEU A 69 -3.98 -4.26 -0.18
N THR A 70 -3.22 -3.92 -1.22
CA THR A 70 -3.51 -2.72 -2.04
C THR A 70 -4.89 -2.81 -2.67
N LEU A 71 -5.24 -3.95 -3.26
CA LEU A 71 -6.57 -4.14 -3.86
C LEU A 71 -7.70 -4.06 -2.81
N LEU A 72 -7.52 -4.67 -1.64
CA LEU A 72 -8.50 -4.62 -0.56
C LEU A 72 -8.74 -3.18 -0.07
N ILE A 73 -7.68 -2.38 0.09
CA ILE A 73 -7.78 -0.97 0.47
C ILE A 73 -8.59 -0.19 -0.57
N TRP A 74 -8.33 -0.43 -1.86
CA TRP A 74 -9.03 0.28 -2.93
C TRP A 74 -10.50 -0.13 -3.05
N ILE A 75 -10.80 -1.42 -2.91
CA ILE A 75 -12.18 -1.94 -2.86
C ILE A 75 -12.92 -1.30 -1.69
N ALA A 76 -12.37 -1.37 -0.47
CA ALA A 76 -12.97 -0.77 0.71
C ALA A 76 -13.15 0.74 0.56
N GLY A 77 -12.16 1.45 0.01
CA GLY A 77 -12.22 2.88 -0.23
C GLY A 77 -13.27 3.29 -1.27
N TYR A 78 -13.54 2.46 -2.27
CA TYR A 78 -14.66 2.67 -3.21
C TYR A 78 -16.01 2.35 -2.58
N MET A 79 -16.10 1.29 -1.79
CA MET A 79 -17.32 0.97 -1.03
C MET A 79 -17.69 2.09 -0.06
N ALA A 80 -16.70 2.66 0.64
CA ALA A 80 -16.92 3.77 1.58
C ALA A 80 -17.26 5.11 0.90
N ARG A 81 -16.90 5.29 -0.37
CA ARG A 81 -17.23 6.50 -1.14
C ARG A 81 -18.64 6.48 -1.76
N GLY A 82 -19.25 5.30 -1.87
CA GLY A 82 -20.56 5.08 -2.46
C GLY A 82 -21.70 4.86 -1.46
N ALA A 83 -21.47 5.18 -0.17
CA ALA A 83 -22.48 5.24 0.89
C ALA A 83 -22.71 6.71 1.30
#